data_AF-A0A015X9S8-F1
#
_entry.id   AF-A0A015X9S8-F1
#
_cell.length_a   1.000
_cell.length_b   1.000
_cell.length_c   1.000
_cell.angle_alpha   90.00
_cell.angle_beta   90.00
_cell.angle_gamma   90.00
#
_symmetry.space_group_name_H-M   'P 1'
#
loop_
_entity.id
_entity.type
_entity.pdbx_description
1 polymer ?
#
loop_
_entity_poly.entity_id
_entity_poly.type
_entity_poly.pdbx_seq_one_letter_code
_entity_poly.pdbx_strand_id
1 'polypeptide(L)'
;MAKTDTLEFNKEKQGYSCEFTSVGKCVIQIDREKSGTLSIYAKLEGMDYTLLYQYPSVSFNDNIIFELDVQKGLSIKILSSVGVMSAKMTYEDL
;
A
#
# COMPACT_ATOMS: atom_id res chain seq x y z
N MET A 1 -16.81 -12.77 -7.50
CA MET A 1 -17.24 -11.43 -7.01
C MET A 1 -16.00 -10.76 -6.47
N ALA A 2 -15.86 -9.44 -6.67
CA ALA A 2 -14.74 -8.71 -6.09
C ALA A 2 -14.85 -8.71 -4.56
N LYS A 3 -13.73 -8.96 -3.89
CA LYS A 3 -13.57 -8.82 -2.44
C LYS A 3 -12.95 -7.48 -2.13
N THR A 4 -13.27 -6.92 -0.96
CA THR A 4 -12.67 -5.69 -0.48
C THR A 4 -12.23 -5.86 0.97
N ASP A 5 -10.94 -5.62 1.21
CA ASP A 5 -10.34 -5.62 2.53
C ASP A 5 -9.97 -4.19 2.94
N THR A 6 -10.08 -3.89 4.23
CA THR A 6 -9.56 -2.65 4.82
C THR A 6 -8.09 -2.84 5.15
N LEU A 7 -7.23 -1.90 4.74
CA LEU A 7 -5.82 -1.90 5.11
C LEU A 7 -5.61 -0.99 6.31
N GLU A 8 -5.21 -1.56 7.44
CA GLU A 8 -5.00 -0.80 8.68
C GLU A 8 -3.59 -0.22 8.73
N PHE A 9 -3.51 1.12 8.73
CA PHE A 9 -2.26 1.84 8.87
C PHE A 9 -1.99 2.17 10.33
N ASN A 10 -0.79 1.82 10.79
CA ASN A 10 -0.32 2.10 12.14
C ASN A 10 0.76 3.19 12.11
N LYS A 11 0.75 4.06 13.11
CA LYS A 11 1.78 5.10 13.26
C LYS A 11 3.12 4.47 13.65
N GLU A 12 4.15 4.74 12.86
CA GLU A 12 5.54 4.35 13.09
C GLU A 12 6.45 5.58 13.25
N LYS A 13 7.75 5.34 13.53
CA LYS A 13 8.75 6.43 13.65
C LYS A 13 8.89 7.25 12.36
N GLN A 14 8.70 6.63 11.19
CA GLN A 14 8.96 7.23 9.88
C GLN A 14 7.68 7.62 9.12
N GLY A 15 6.50 7.50 9.75
CA GLY A 15 5.22 7.79 9.11
C GLY A 15 4.14 6.83 9.57
N TYR A 16 3.32 6.36 8.63
CA TYR A 16 2.24 5.42 8.86
C TYR A 16 2.40 4.25 7.89
N SER A 17 2.27 3.02 8.37
CA SER A 17 2.36 1.87 7.47
C SER A 17 1.37 0.77 7.77
N CYS A 18 1.05 0.03 6.71
CA CYS A 18 0.35 -1.24 6.78
C CYS A 18 1.22 -2.33 6.13
N GLU A 19 1.02 -3.57 6.57
CA GLU A 19 1.62 -4.76 5.97
C GLU A 19 0.52 -5.78 5.68
N PHE A 20 0.60 -6.42 4.52
CA PHE A 20 -0.33 -7.47 4.12
C PHE A 20 0.35 -8.45 3.16
N THR A 21 -0.22 -9.65 3.02
CA THR A 21 0.25 -10.64 2.06
C THR A 21 -0.38 -10.37 0.70
N SER A 22 0.43 -10.29 -0.36
CA SER A 22 -0.05 -10.06 -1.72
C SER A 22 -1.07 -11.13 -2.15
N VAL A 23 -2.20 -10.66 -2.67
CA VAL A 23 -3.27 -11.48 -3.26
C VAL A 23 -3.15 -11.59 -4.79
N GLY A 24 -2.05 -11.10 -5.36
CA GLY A 24 -1.91 -10.94 -6.81
C GLY A 24 -2.42 -9.57 -7.23
N LYS A 25 -3.00 -9.50 -8.44
CA LYS A 25 -3.59 -8.28 -8.99
C LYS A 25 -4.70 -7.74 -8.10
N CYS A 26 -4.51 -6.51 -7.61
CA CYS A 26 -5.50 -5.77 -6.83
C CYS A 26 -5.46 -4.27 -7.14
N VAL A 27 -6.51 -3.56 -6.74
CA VAL A 27 -6.58 -2.11 -6.76
C VAL A 27 -6.63 -1.59 -5.34
N ILE A 28 -5.76 -0.63 -5.01
CA ILE A 28 -5.68 -0.03 -3.69
C ILE A 28 -6.08 1.45 -3.80
N GLN A 29 -7.02 1.86 -2.97
CA GLN A 29 -7.37 3.26 -2.73
C GLN A 29 -6.89 3.66 -1.34
N ILE A 30 -6.21 4.80 -1.24
CA ILE A 30 -5.76 5.40 0.03
C ILE A 30 -6.17 6.86 0.05
N ASP A 31 -6.92 7.23 1.09
CA ASP A 31 -7.28 8.61 1.40
C ASP A 31 -6.39 9.10 2.55
N ARG A 32 -5.75 10.26 2.38
CA ARG A 32 -4.72 10.78 3.30
C ARG A 32 -5.06 12.18 3.76
N GLU A 33 -4.49 12.60 4.88
CA GLU A 33 -4.72 13.94 5.45
C GLU A 33 -4.27 15.09 4.53
N LYS A 34 -3.26 14.83 3.68
CA LYS A 34 -2.66 15.77 2.73
C LYS A 34 -1.75 15.04 1.74
N SER A 35 -1.24 15.75 0.73
CA SER A 35 -0.16 15.23 -0.12
C SER A 35 1.11 14.92 0.68
N GLY A 36 1.73 13.79 0.36
CA GLY A 36 2.93 13.28 1.00
C GLY A 36 3.52 12.12 0.19
N THR A 37 4.70 11.66 0.57
CA THR A 37 5.33 10.52 -0.09
C THR A 37 4.63 9.22 0.32
N LEU A 38 4.35 8.35 -0.65
CA LEU A 38 3.90 6.98 -0.43
C LEU A 38 4.90 6.02 -1.05
N SER A 39 5.47 5.12 -0.26
CA SER A 39 6.42 4.12 -0.72
C SER A 39 5.80 2.72 -0.59
N ILE A 40 5.99 1.89 -1.60
CA ILE A 40 5.53 0.49 -1.62
C ILE A 40 6.75 -0.40 -1.67
N TYR A 41 6.84 -1.32 -0.72
CA TYR A 41 7.91 -2.30 -0.62
C TYR A 41 7.33 -3.71 -0.69
N ALA A 42 8.15 -4.65 -1.14
CA ALA A 42 7.85 -6.07 -1.05
C ALA A 42 9.06 -6.88 -0.61
N LYS A 43 8.80 -8.05 -0.04
CA LYS A 43 9.82 -9.07 0.22
C LYS A 43 9.25 -10.47 0.02
N LEU A 44 10.14 -11.39 -0.29
CA LEU A 44 9.92 -12.81 -0.07
C LEU A 44 10.30 -13.16 1.38
N GLU A 45 9.69 -14.19 1.94
CA GLU A 45 10.05 -14.69 3.26
C GLU A 45 11.55 -15.00 3.35
N GLY A 46 12.19 -14.54 4.44
CA GLY A 46 13.63 -14.65 4.62
C GLY A 46 14.49 -13.60 3.91
N MET A 47 13.90 -12.66 3.16
CA MET A 47 14.60 -11.56 2.50
C MET A 47 14.28 -10.20 3.13
N ASP A 48 15.09 -9.20 2.80
CA ASP A 48 14.84 -7.80 3.15
C ASP A 48 13.79 -7.15 2.24
N TYR A 49 13.09 -6.15 2.77
CA TYR A 49 12.17 -5.33 1.98
C TYR A 49 12.92 -4.54 0.90
N THR A 50 12.42 -4.64 -0.33
CA THR A 50 12.90 -3.86 -1.48
C THR A 50 11.82 -2.90 -1.94
N LEU A 51 12.22 -1.67 -2.30
CA LEU A 51 11.31 -0.65 -2.84
C LEU A 51 10.80 -1.10 -4.22
N LEU A 52 9.48 -1.25 -4.35
CA LEU A 52 8.83 -1.53 -5.64
C LEU A 52 8.50 -0.25 -6.38
N TYR A 53 7.89 0.70 -5.67
CA TYR A 53 7.43 1.95 -6.26
C TYR A 53 7.35 3.06 -5.21
N GLN A 54 7.48 4.30 -5.65
CA GLN A 54 7.31 5.48 -4.81
C GLN A 54 6.51 6.55 -5.53
N TYR A 55 5.43 7.01 -4.88
CA TYR A 55 4.69 8.21 -5.25
C TYR A 55 5.31 9.41 -4.50
N PRO A 56 6.07 10.29 -5.17
CA PRO A 56 6.64 11.47 -4.53
C PRO A 56 5.57 12.51 -4.20
N SER A 57 5.79 13.29 -3.14
CA SER A 57 4.85 14.30 -2.63
C SER A 57 4.47 15.38 -3.65
N VAL A 58 5.35 15.71 -4.59
CA VAL A 58 5.16 16.77 -5.58
C VAL A 58 4.22 16.39 -6.73
N SER A 59 3.95 15.10 -6.92
CA SER A 59 3.27 14.60 -8.12
C SER A 59 1.87 14.07 -7.87
N PHE A 60 1.43 13.99 -6.60
CA PHE A 60 0.19 13.28 -6.26
C PHE A 60 -0.64 14.01 -5.21
N ASN A 61 -1.95 13.91 -5.43
CA ASN A 61 -2.97 14.43 -4.53
C ASN A 61 -2.99 13.62 -3.24
N ASP A 62 -3.73 14.10 -2.25
CA ASP A 62 -4.00 13.41 -0.99
C ASP A 62 -4.61 12.01 -1.21
N ASN A 63 -5.56 11.87 -2.14
CA ASN A 63 -6.18 10.59 -2.49
C ASN A 63 -5.48 9.90 -3.66
N ILE A 64 -5.11 8.63 -3.49
CA ILE A 64 -4.41 7.83 -4.50
C ILE A 64 -5.18 6.54 -4.76
N ILE A 65 -5.38 6.21 -6.05
CA ILE A 65 -5.82 4.90 -6.50
C ILE A 65 -4.74 4.32 -7.41
N PHE A 66 -4.33 3.08 -7.18
CA PHE A 66 -3.36 2.40 -8.02
C PHE A 66 -3.61 0.90 -8.11
N GLU A 67 -3.16 0.31 -9.22
CA GLU A 67 -3.11 -1.15 -9.39
C GLU A 67 -1.78 -1.67 -8.84
N LEU A 68 -1.86 -2.76 -8.08
CA LEU A 68 -0.71 -3.54 -7.65
C LEU A 68 -0.84 -4.94 -8.25
N ASP A 69 0.11 -5.31 -9.10
CA ASP A 69 0.21 -6.65 -9.66
C ASP A 69 1.55 -7.26 -9.24
N VAL A 70 1.54 -7.85 -8.05
CA VAL A 70 2.71 -8.47 -7.42
C VAL A 70 2.37 -9.91 -7.09
N GLN A 71 3.31 -10.84 -7.30
CA GLN A 71 3.10 -12.27 -7.10
C GLN A 71 2.43 -12.59 -5.74
N LYS A 72 1.43 -13.47 -5.78
CA LYS A 72 0.72 -13.98 -4.58
C LYS A 72 1.73 -14.52 -3.55
N GLY A 73 1.51 -14.19 -2.27
CA GLY A 73 2.32 -14.68 -1.15
C GLY A 73 3.50 -13.80 -0.74
N LEU A 74 3.88 -12.78 -1.53
CA LEU A 74 4.89 -11.81 -1.10
C LEU A 74 4.35 -10.92 0.02
N SER A 75 5.17 -10.57 1.01
CA SER A 75 4.80 -9.56 2.00
C SER A 75 4.93 -8.18 1.38
N ILE A 76 3.86 -7.39 1.45
CA ILE A 76 3.82 -6.00 0.98
C ILE A 76 3.81 -5.08 2.18
N LYS A 77 4.64 -4.03 2.15
CA LYS A 77 4.60 -2.91 3.10
C LYS A 77 4.31 -1.62 2.35
N ILE A 78 3.28 -0.90 2.77
CA ILE A 78 3.02 0.46 2.27
C ILE A 78 3.36 1.45 3.39
N LEU A 79 4.19 2.44 3.08
CA LEU A 79 4.61 3.49 4.01
C LEU A 79 4.16 4.85 3.48
N SER A 80 3.29 5.53 4.21
CA SER A 80 2.88 6.91 3.98
C SER A 80 3.63 7.85 4.92
N SER A 81 4.18 8.95 4.40
CA SER A 81 4.83 9.99 5.21
C SER A 81 3.85 10.88 5.98
N VAL A 82 2.54 10.70 5.75
CA VAL A 82 1.42 11.50 6.30
C VAL A 82 0.31 10.59 6.80
N GLY A 83 -0.59 11.10 7.66
CA GLY A 83 -1.69 10.31 8.20
C GLY A 83 -2.60 9.76 7.11
N VAL A 84 -3.04 8.51 7.32
CA VAL A 84 -3.96 7.79 6.44
C VAL A 84 -5.33 7.77 7.11
N MET A 85 -6.34 8.29 6.42
CA MET A 85 -7.72 8.36 6.93
C MET A 85 -8.48 7.06 6.63
N SER A 86 -8.29 6.53 5.42
CA SER A 86 -8.85 5.24 4.99
C SER A 86 -7.97 4.59 3.93
N ALA A 87 -7.91 3.26 3.94
CA ALA A 87 -7.29 2.50 2.88
C ALA A 87 -8.08 1.21 2.61
N LYS A 88 -8.32 0.92 1.34
CA LYS A 88 -9.09 -0.24 0.88
C LYS A 88 -8.35 -0.93 -0.24
N MET A 89 -8.36 -2.25 -0.23
CA MET A 89 -7.83 -3.11 -1.28
C MET A 89 -8.97 -3.91 -1.88
N THR A 90 -9.15 -3.84 -3.19
CA THR A 90 -10.16 -4.62 -3.93
C THR A 90 -9.49 -5.55 -4.93
N TYR A 91 -9.92 -6.80 -4.97
CA TYR A 91 -9.34 -7.84 -5.82
C TYR A 91 -10.39 -8.86 -6.21
N GLU A 92 -10.12 -9.61 -7.28
CA GLU A 92 -10.95 -10.74 -7.68
C GLU A 92 -10.38 -12.05 -7.11
N ASP A 93 -11.24 -12.90 -6.57
CA ASP A 93 -10.88 -14.30 -6.31
C ASP A 93 -10.70 -15.00 -7.66
N LEU A 94 -9.45 -15.21 -8.07
CA LEU A 94 -9.05 -16.09 -9.17
C LEU A 94 -8.63 -17.45 -8.61
#